data_AF-A0A813HE30-F1
#
_entry.id   AF-A0A813HE30-F1
#
_cell.length_a   1.000
_cell.length_b   1.000
_cell.length_c   1.000
_cell.angle_alpha   90.00
_cell.angle_beta   90.00
_cell.angle_gamma   90.00
#
_symmetry.space_group_name_H-M   'P 1'
#
loop_
_entity.id
_entity.type
_entity.pdbx_description
1 polymer ?
#
loop_
_entity_poly.entity_id
_entity_poly.type
_entity_poly.pdbx_seq_one_letter_code
_entity_poly.pdbx_strand_id
1 'polypeptide(L)'
;MSGLFFALFALCQTADARLGGPNISLADNDTHSKEASDFLPGGLGRGMNYWRNTSTALNSMAQTAGEIHSMPRKMGYHHLATTTRYGDTCCASCGRMNTGALFERTKHHVVATAESMQGGGIGDGHYCTKDGSSRGGTVGMGCKSCGKGRFIAAHPMDYPLWAQPGDEIFEKEIHFVVADSCPHRGNEAWCPQHAGGENHFGIKNHFDFANPPNKFDNYYFAWSKVKCPREVQQHFDDLSQC
;
A
#
# COMPACT_ATOMS: atom_id res chain seq x y z
N MET A 1 35.44 5.08 -42.44
CA MET A 1 34.14 4.51 -42.04
C MET A 1 33.89 4.94 -40.61
N SER A 2 33.21 6.06 -40.42
CA SER A 2 32.93 6.64 -39.10
C SER A 2 31.49 6.27 -38.72
N GLY A 3 31.34 5.38 -37.74
CA GLY A 3 30.04 4.96 -37.23
C GLY A 3 29.49 5.98 -36.24
N LEU A 4 28.36 6.58 -36.58
CA LEU A 4 27.57 7.43 -35.69
C LEU A 4 26.86 6.54 -34.67
N PHE A 5 27.25 6.63 -33.39
CA PHE A 5 26.48 6.10 -32.27
C PHE A 5 25.45 7.15 -31.85
N PHE A 6 24.16 6.89 -32.13
CA PHE A 6 23.06 7.66 -31.56
C PHE A 6 22.78 7.15 -30.13
N ALA A 7 23.19 7.93 -29.13
CA ALA A 7 22.76 7.73 -27.75
C ALA A 7 21.35 8.33 -27.58
N LEU A 8 20.32 7.47 -27.50
CA LEU A 8 18.99 7.88 -27.03
C LEU A 8 19.08 8.12 -25.51
N PHE A 9 19.24 9.39 -25.12
CA PHE A 9 18.97 9.81 -23.75
C PHE A 9 17.46 9.91 -23.57
N ALA A 10 16.86 8.90 -22.94
CA ALA A 10 15.50 9.01 -22.43
C ALA A 10 15.53 9.94 -21.22
N LEU A 11 15.06 11.18 -21.41
CA LEU A 11 14.84 12.14 -20.32
C LEU A 11 13.75 11.62 -19.40
N CYS A 12 14.15 10.98 -18.31
CA CYS A 12 13.25 10.67 -17.20
C CYS A 12 12.94 12.00 -16.51
N GLN A 13 11.77 12.58 -16.80
CA GLN A 13 11.26 13.72 -16.06
C GLN A 13 11.25 13.35 -14.58
N THR A 14 11.90 14.15 -13.74
CA THR A 14 11.80 14.04 -12.28
C THR A 14 10.39 14.39 -11.90
N ALA A 15 9.50 13.40 -11.93
CA ALA A 15 8.23 13.48 -11.24
C ALA A 15 8.59 13.56 -9.76
N ASP A 16 8.30 14.70 -9.12
CA ASP A 16 7.97 14.67 -7.70
C ASP A 16 7.02 13.50 -7.50
N ALA A 17 7.29 12.64 -6.53
CA ALA A 17 6.40 11.55 -6.16
C ALA A 17 5.07 12.13 -5.68
N ARG A 18 4.24 12.55 -6.64
CA ARG A 18 2.85 12.90 -6.48
C ARG A 18 2.12 11.57 -6.40
N LEU A 19 2.02 11.10 -5.16
CA LEU A 19 1.06 10.10 -4.76
C LEU A 19 -0.31 10.52 -5.36
N GLY A 20 -0.99 9.57 -6.00
CA GLY A 20 -1.96 9.81 -7.07
C GLY A 20 -3.08 10.80 -6.75
N GLY A 21 -3.12 11.88 -7.53
CA GLY A 21 -4.35 12.57 -7.89
C GLY A 21 -4.37 12.72 -9.42
N PRO A 22 -5.51 12.56 -10.10
CA PRO A 22 -5.60 12.82 -11.53
C PRO A 22 -5.23 14.29 -11.80
N ASN A 23 -4.33 14.52 -12.75
CA ASN A 23 -3.95 15.84 -13.24
C ASN A 23 -5.16 16.43 -14.01
N ILE A 24 -6.07 17.10 -13.31
CA ILE A 24 -7.01 18.04 -13.94
C ILE A 24 -6.39 19.43 -13.79
N SER A 25 -5.69 19.87 -14.83
CA SER A 25 -5.45 21.29 -15.01
C SER A 25 -6.80 21.93 -15.34
N LEU A 26 -7.32 22.80 -14.50
CA LEU A 26 -8.22 23.87 -14.93
C LEU A 26 -8.26 24.95 -13.84
N ALA A 27 -7.77 26.12 -14.23
CA ALA A 27 -8.25 27.36 -13.67
C ALA A 27 -9.76 27.43 -13.92
N ASP A 28 -10.56 27.56 -12.86
CA ASP A 28 -11.53 28.65 -12.75
C ASP A 28 -12.28 28.57 -11.41
N ASN A 29 -12.60 29.75 -10.90
CA ASN A 29 -13.59 30.01 -9.86
C ASN A 29 -14.88 29.22 -10.15
N ASP A 30 -15.38 28.40 -9.21
CA ASP A 30 -16.60 28.72 -8.47
C ASP A 30 -16.98 27.62 -7.45
N THR A 31 -17.82 28.07 -6.52
CA THR A 31 -18.36 27.47 -5.32
C THR A 31 -19.10 26.12 -5.46
N HIS A 32 -18.89 25.24 -4.46
CA HIS A 32 -19.78 24.14 -4.04
C HIS A 32 -20.12 23.03 -5.05
N SER A 33 -19.11 22.40 -5.66
CA SER A 33 -19.22 20.97 -6.00
C SER A 33 -18.30 20.17 -5.05
N LYS A 34 -18.89 19.31 -4.22
CA LYS A 34 -18.13 18.24 -3.55
C LYS A 34 -17.73 17.29 -4.66
N GLU A 35 -16.51 17.45 -5.18
CA GLU A 35 -16.04 16.72 -6.34
C GLU A 35 -16.14 15.21 -6.13
N ALA A 36 -16.41 14.47 -7.20
CA ALA A 36 -16.37 13.00 -7.20
C ALA A 36 -15.00 12.43 -6.75
N SER A 37 -13.93 13.24 -6.81
CA SER A 37 -12.61 12.95 -6.26
C SER A 37 -12.62 12.78 -4.74
N ASP A 38 -13.51 13.49 -4.02
CA ASP A 38 -13.81 13.31 -2.60
C ASP A 38 -14.64 12.05 -2.31
N PHE A 39 -14.91 11.20 -3.30
CA PHE A 39 -15.52 9.88 -3.12
C PHE A 39 -14.64 8.74 -3.61
N LEU A 40 -13.47 9.04 -4.20
CA LEU A 40 -12.52 8.00 -4.54
C LEU A 40 -11.88 7.43 -3.25
N PRO A 41 -11.88 6.10 -3.07
CA PRO A 41 -11.16 5.45 -1.97
C PRO A 41 -9.66 5.76 -2.07
N GLY A 42 -9.06 6.27 -0.98
CA GLY A 42 -7.59 6.43 -0.86
C GLY A 42 -6.99 7.79 -1.25
N GLY A 43 -7.78 8.83 -1.53
CA GLY A 43 -7.23 10.15 -1.86
C GLY A 43 -6.52 10.87 -0.70
N LEU A 44 -5.33 11.42 -0.95
CA LEU A 44 -4.53 12.30 -0.06
C LEU A 44 -5.28 13.51 0.49
N GLY A 45 -6.45 13.86 -0.07
CA GLY A 45 -7.23 15.03 0.33
C GLY A 45 -7.97 14.87 1.66
N ARG A 46 -8.07 13.65 2.21
CA ARG A 46 -8.83 13.42 3.43
C ARG A 46 -7.94 13.51 4.67
N GLY A 47 -7.81 14.72 5.21
CA GLY A 47 -7.13 14.95 6.49
C GLY A 47 -7.80 14.20 7.65
N MET A 48 -7.09 14.05 8.77
CA MET A 48 -7.54 13.28 9.95
C MET A 48 -8.95 13.63 10.47
N ASN A 49 -9.41 14.87 10.28
CA ASN A 49 -10.74 15.29 10.69
C ASN A 49 -11.86 14.57 9.93
N TYR A 50 -11.65 14.25 8.65
CA TYR A 50 -12.58 13.43 7.88
C TYR A 50 -12.75 12.08 8.56
N TRP A 51 -11.64 11.38 8.80
CA TRP A 51 -11.63 10.01 9.34
C TRP A 51 -12.18 9.91 10.77
N ARG A 52 -11.92 10.91 11.62
CA ARG A 52 -12.54 10.96 12.97
C ARG A 52 -14.07 11.02 12.89
N ASN A 53 -14.61 11.82 11.96
CA ASN A 53 -16.05 11.98 11.80
C ASN A 53 -16.70 10.75 11.15
N THR A 54 -16.04 10.07 10.22
CA THR A 54 -16.53 8.80 9.68
C THR A 54 -16.46 7.67 10.72
N SER A 55 -15.45 7.68 11.58
CA SER A 55 -15.27 6.61 12.57
C SER A 55 -16.31 6.56 13.68
N THR A 56 -17.03 7.65 13.93
CA THR A 56 -18.13 7.63 14.91
C THR A 56 -19.34 6.84 14.42
N ALA A 57 -19.48 6.64 13.10
CA ALA A 57 -20.52 5.80 12.48
C ALA A 57 -20.16 4.30 12.49
N LEU A 58 -18.85 3.97 12.51
CA LEU A 58 -18.32 2.59 12.51
C LEU A 58 -18.74 1.72 13.70
N ASN A 59 -19.22 2.32 14.79
CA ASN A 59 -19.64 1.58 15.98
C ASN A 59 -20.82 0.62 15.71
N SER A 60 -21.56 0.79 14.60
CA SER A 60 -22.69 -0.09 14.25
C SER A 60 -22.30 -1.34 13.45
N MET A 61 -21.12 -1.35 12.80
CA MET A 61 -20.59 -2.49 12.03
C MET A 61 -19.37 -3.14 12.68
N ALA A 62 -19.15 -2.88 13.97
CA ALA A 62 -18.24 -3.64 14.82
C ALA A 62 -18.76 -5.08 15.00
N GLN A 63 -18.72 -5.89 13.93
CA GLN A 63 -18.25 -7.27 14.08
C GLN A 63 -17.06 -7.17 15.01
N THR A 64 -17.20 -7.76 16.20
CA THR A 64 -16.44 -7.33 17.37
C THR A 64 -14.97 -7.23 16.99
N ALA A 65 -14.26 -6.15 17.32
CA ALA A 65 -12.86 -6.01 16.92
C ALA A 65 -12.04 -7.29 17.21
N GLY A 66 -12.40 -8.01 18.29
CA GLY A 66 -11.90 -9.34 18.61
C GLY A 66 -12.10 -10.41 17.53
N GLU A 67 -13.24 -10.46 16.84
CA GLU A 67 -13.48 -11.33 15.69
C GLU A 67 -12.48 -11.05 14.58
N ILE A 68 -12.38 -9.81 14.10
CA ILE A 68 -11.46 -9.42 13.01
C ILE A 68 -10.01 -9.73 13.41
N HIS A 69 -9.59 -9.41 14.63
CA HIS A 69 -8.24 -9.75 15.13
C HIS A 69 -8.00 -11.27 15.23
N SER A 70 -9.03 -12.09 15.36
CA SER A 70 -8.92 -13.56 15.36
C SER A 70 -8.89 -14.17 13.96
N MET A 71 -9.41 -13.47 12.94
CA MET A 71 -9.57 -14.00 11.57
C MET A 71 -8.26 -14.45 10.92
N PRO A 72 -7.13 -13.72 11.01
CA PRO A 72 -5.88 -14.19 10.42
C PRO A 72 -5.55 -15.62 10.84
N ARG A 73 -5.63 -15.93 12.14
CA ARG A 73 -5.33 -17.27 12.66
C ARG A 73 -6.31 -18.32 12.17
N LYS A 74 -7.61 -17.99 12.09
CA LYS A 74 -8.64 -18.90 11.53
C LYS A 74 -8.38 -19.20 10.05
N MET A 75 -7.78 -18.26 9.32
CA MET A 75 -7.42 -18.39 7.90
C MET A 75 -6.01 -18.96 7.68
N GLY A 76 -5.26 -19.31 8.74
CA GLY A 76 -3.90 -19.83 8.62
C GLY A 76 -2.80 -18.78 8.47
N TYR A 77 -3.10 -17.51 8.75
CA TYR A 77 -2.17 -16.38 8.70
C TYR A 77 -1.85 -15.85 10.11
N HIS A 78 -0.75 -15.10 10.24
CA HIS A 78 -0.27 -14.63 11.54
C HIS A 78 -0.65 -13.18 11.86
N HIS A 79 -0.94 -12.38 10.84
CA HIS A 79 -1.02 -10.93 10.97
C HIS A 79 -2.24 -10.35 10.26
N LEU A 80 -2.65 -9.19 10.75
CA LEU A 80 -3.73 -8.38 10.19
C LEU A 80 -3.12 -7.07 9.70
N ALA A 81 -3.57 -6.61 8.54
CA ALA A 81 -3.27 -5.29 8.00
C ALA A 81 -4.54 -4.61 7.49
N THR A 82 -4.53 -3.28 7.50
CA THR A 82 -5.41 -2.50 6.63
C THR A 82 -4.77 -2.37 5.25
N THR A 83 -5.56 -2.04 4.24
CA THR A 83 -5.03 -1.81 2.90
C THR A 83 -5.62 -0.59 2.22
N THR A 84 -4.85 0.00 1.31
CA THR A 84 -5.29 1.04 0.37
C THR A 84 -4.75 0.76 -1.03
N ARG A 85 -4.97 1.70 -1.96
CA ARG A 85 -4.41 1.70 -3.31
C ARG A 85 -3.73 3.04 -3.59
N TYR A 86 -2.53 3.01 -4.15
CA TYR A 86 -1.83 4.21 -4.62
C TYR A 86 -1.53 4.23 -6.14
N GLY A 87 -1.63 3.08 -6.81
CA GLY A 87 -1.37 2.95 -8.24
C GLY A 87 0.09 2.66 -8.57
N ASP A 88 0.35 2.31 -9.83
CA ASP A 88 1.72 2.05 -10.28
C ASP A 88 2.55 3.33 -10.37
N THR A 89 3.84 3.24 -10.01
CA THR A 89 4.82 4.32 -10.11
C THR A 89 6.06 3.84 -10.86
N CYS A 90 6.72 4.76 -11.56
CA CYS A 90 7.99 4.47 -12.23
C CYS A 90 9.21 4.57 -11.30
N CYS A 91 9.04 5.11 -10.10
CA CYS A 91 10.13 5.49 -9.19
C CYS A 91 9.76 5.19 -7.74
N ALA A 92 9.48 3.92 -7.43
CA ALA A 92 9.18 3.49 -6.07
C ALA A 92 10.37 3.70 -5.12
N SER A 93 10.09 3.86 -3.82
CA SER A 93 11.11 4.07 -2.79
C SER A 93 12.23 3.04 -2.83
N CYS A 94 11.97 1.76 -3.09
CA CYS A 94 12.99 0.71 -2.99
C CYS A 94 14.00 0.63 -4.15
N GLY A 95 14.55 1.76 -4.59
CA GLY A 95 15.54 1.83 -5.66
C GLY A 95 14.99 2.31 -6.99
N ARG A 96 14.02 3.24 -6.96
CA ARG A 96 13.47 3.90 -8.16
C ARG A 96 12.93 2.92 -9.20
N MET A 97 12.38 1.79 -8.76
CA MET A 97 11.85 0.80 -9.69
C MET A 97 10.45 1.17 -10.19
N ASN A 98 10.11 0.60 -11.34
CA ASN A 98 8.77 0.62 -11.88
C ASN A 98 7.93 -0.54 -11.29
N THR A 99 6.90 -0.21 -10.52
CA THR A 99 6.07 -1.22 -9.83
C THR A 99 5.21 -2.04 -10.79
N GLY A 100 4.71 -1.42 -11.86
CA GLY A 100 3.92 -2.12 -12.88
C GLY A 100 4.78 -3.13 -13.64
N ALA A 101 6.02 -2.75 -14.00
CA ALA A 101 6.97 -3.66 -14.62
C ALA A 101 7.37 -4.82 -13.71
N LEU A 102 7.52 -4.57 -12.40
CA LEU A 102 7.79 -5.62 -11.42
C LEU A 102 6.61 -6.59 -11.29
N PHE A 103 5.38 -6.07 -11.21
CA PHE A 103 4.16 -6.88 -11.19
C PHE A 103 4.04 -7.74 -12.44
N GLU A 104 4.23 -7.17 -13.63
CA GLU A 104 4.08 -7.90 -14.87
C GLU A 104 5.07 -9.06 -15.01
N ARG A 105 6.28 -8.92 -14.48
CA ARG A 105 7.33 -9.95 -14.52
C ARG A 105 7.15 -11.03 -13.46
N THR A 106 6.76 -10.65 -12.24
CA THR A 106 6.74 -11.55 -11.09
C THR A 106 5.38 -12.13 -10.77
N LYS A 107 4.31 -11.49 -11.28
CA LYS A 107 2.91 -11.71 -10.88
C LYS A 107 2.66 -11.61 -9.38
N HIS A 108 3.61 -11.03 -8.63
CA HIS A 108 3.44 -10.67 -7.22
C HIS A 108 2.89 -9.26 -7.16
N HIS A 109 1.83 -9.07 -6.38
CA HIS A 109 1.28 -7.74 -6.14
C HIS A 109 2.34 -6.85 -5.49
N VAL A 110 2.48 -5.64 -6.00
CA VAL A 110 3.49 -4.69 -5.52
C VAL A 110 2.85 -3.76 -4.52
N VAL A 111 3.47 -3.62 -3.35
CA VAL A 111 2.94 -2.82 -2.24
C VAL A 111 3.96 -1.83 -1.69
N ALA A 112 3.43 -0.75 -1.13
CA ALA A 112 4.10 0.07 -0.13
C ALA A 112 3.72 -0.44 1.27
N THR A 113 4.66 -0.47 2.21
CA THR A 113 4.34 -0.74 3.63
C THR A 113 4.40 0.53 4.44
N ALA A 114 3.61 0.59 5.51
CA ALA A 114 3.69 1.70 6.46
C ALA A 114 5.12 1.92 6.99
N GLU A 115 5.47 3.18 7.21
CA GLU A 115 6.74 3.61 7.80
C GLU A 115 7.11 2.82 9.06
N SER A 116 6.14 2.51 9.93
CA SER A 116 6.37 1.68 11.13
C SER A 116 6.90 0.27 10.86
N MET A 117 6.66 -0.26 9.66
CA MET A 117 7.10 -1.61 9.24
C MET A 117 8.47 -1.56 8.56
N GLN A 118 8.96 -0.38 8.22
CA GLN A 118 10.22 -0.13 7.54
C GLN A 118 11.33 0.17 8.55
N GLY A 119 12.58 -0.09 8.18
CA GLY A 119 13.76 0.11 9.01
C GLY A 119 14.82 0.93 8.29
N GLY A 120 15.52 1.78 9.04
CA GLY A 120 16.77 2.39 8.59
C GLY A 120 16.69 3.71 7.82
N GLY A 121 15.86 4.67 8.26
CA GLY A 121 16.07 6.07 7.89
C GLY A 121 14.81 6.87 7.65
N ILE A 122 14.37 7.59 8.69
CA ILE A 122 13.59 8.80 8.50
C ILE A 122 14.60 9.88 8.10
N GLY A 123 14.57 10.35 6.85
CA GLY A 123 15.13 11.67 6.49
C GLY A 123 16.49 11.74 5.79
N ASP A 124 17.06 10.67 5.25
CA ASP A 124 18.32 10.71 4.46
C ASP A 124 18.14 10.55 2.94
N GLY A 125 16.89 10.37 2.47
CA GLY A 125 16.59 10.31 1.04
C GLY A 125 17.07 9.03 0.33
N HIS A 126 17.67 8.09 1.07
CA HIS A 126 18.08 6.77 0.57
C HIS A 126 17.01 5.74 0.92
N TYR A 127 15.99 5.68 0.08
CA TYR A 127 14.80 4.84 0.26
C TYR A 127 15.02 3.31 0.07
N CYS A 128 16.25 2.81 0.14
CA CYS A 128 16.50 1.36 0.15
C CYS A 128 16.29 0.84 1.60
N THR A 129 15.05 0.96 2.11
CA THR A 129 14.68 0.68 3.51
C THR A 129 14.75 -0.80 3.83
N LYS A 130 15.34 -1.13 4.98
CA LYS A 130 15.44 -2.51 5.48
C LYS A 130 14.14 -2.90 6.19
N ASP A 131 14.02 -4.16 6.59
CA ASP A 131 12.96 -4.54 7.51
C ASP A 131 13.04 -3.72 8.80
N GLY A 132 11.90 -3.16 9.21
CA GLY A 132 11.75 -2.53 10.53
C GLY A 132 11.83 -3.55 11.66
N SER A 133 11.97 -3.07 12.90
CA SER A 133 11.90 -3.92 14.07
C SER A 133 10.48 -4.45 14.25
N SER A 134 10.31 -5.77 14.39
CA SER A 134 9.01 -6.36 14.74
C SER A 134 8.74 -6.13 16.22
N ARG A 135 7.96 -5.10 16.56
CA ARG A 135 7.67 -4.70 17.95
C ARG A 135 6.19 -4.41 18.13
N GLY A 136 5.66 -4.82 19.28
CA GLY A 136 4.29 -4.46 19.71
C GLY A 136 3.18 -4.99 18.81
N GLY A 137 3.44 -5.94 17.91
CA GLY A 137 2.47 -6.46 16.93
C GLY A 137 2.63 -5.88 15.52
N THR A 138 3.49 -4.88 15.32
CA THR A 138 3.98 -4.50 13.99
C THR A 138 5.00 -5.52 13.52
N VAL A 139 4.92 -5.88 12.24
CA VAL A 139 5.83 -6.81 11.58
C VAL A 139 6.75 -6.04 10.65
N GLY A 140 8.06 -6.25 10.79
CA GLY A 140 9.05 -5.65 9.90
C GLY A 140 8.89 -6.14 8.46
N MET A 141 8.59 -5.22 7.54
CA MET A 141 8.43 -5.46 6.10
C MET A 141 9.07 -4.32 5.31
N GLY A 142 10.35 -4.52 5.06
CA GLY A 142 11.25 -3.64 4.31
C GLY A 142 11.17 -3.82 2.80
N CYS A 143 11.95 -3.04 2.06
CA CYS A 143 12.21 -3.31 0.65
C CYS A 143 12.65 -4.75 0.42
N LYS A 144 12.20 -5.36 -0.68
CA LYS A 144 12.51 -6.75 -1.06
C LYS A 144 11.95 -7.80 -0.10
N SER A 145 11.09 -7.43 0.86
CA SER A 145 10.35 -8.41 1.65
C SER A 145 9.10 -8.89 0.90
N CYS A 146 8.75 -10.15 1.09
CA CYS A 146 7.56 -10.76 0.50
C CYS A 146 6.62 -11.26 1.58
N GLY A 147 5.35 -11.33 1.22
CA GLY A 147 4.34 -11.96 2.03
C GLY A 147 3.31 -12.66 1.17
N LYS A 148 2.42 -13.37 1.85
CA LYS A 148 1.22 -13.93 1.26
C LYS A 148 0.05 -13.78 2.20
N GLY A 149 -1.15 -13.69 1.66
CA GLY A 149 -2.35 -13.44 2.45
C GLY A 149 -3.64 -13.57 1.68
N ARG A 150 -4.75 -13.30 2.35
CA ARG A 150 -6.09 -13.26 1.77
C ARG A 150 -6.85 -12.06 2.32
N PHE A 151 -7.69 -11.47 1.48
CA PHE A 151 -8.60 -10.43 1.93
C PHE A 151 -9.71 -11.03 2.79
N ILE A 152 -10.09 -10.26 3.81
CA ILE A 152 -11.25 -10.53 4.66
C ILE A 152 -12.42 -9.77 4.06
N ALA A 153 -13.62 -10.36 4.04
CA ALA A 153 -14.86 -9.69 3.62
C ALA A 153 -15.35 -8.68 4.67
N ALA A 154 -14.49 -7.73 5.01
CA ALA A 154 -14.69 -6.60 5.91
C ALA A 154 -13.67 -5.52 5.55
N HIS A 155 -14.05 -4.25 5.65
CA HIS A 155 -13.16 -3.10 5.49
C HIS A 155 -13.36 -2.13 6.66
N PRO A 156 -12.38 -1.27 6.96
CA PRO A 156 -12.41 -0.40 8.13
C PRO A 156 -13.36 0.81 8.01
N MET A 157 -14.10 0.94 6.91
CA MET A 157 -15.00 2.07 6.62
C MET A 157 -16.48 1.66 6.69
N ASP A 158 -17.37 2.63 6.90
CA ASP A 158 -18.81 2.42 7.11
C ASP A 158 -19.59 2.61 5.80
N TYR A 159 -19.43 1.67 4.87
CA TYR A 159 -20.22 1.59 3.65
C TYR A 159 -20.35 0.13 3.18
N PRO A 160 -21.28 -0.18 2.25
CA PRO A 160 -21.44 -1.54 1.77
C PRO A 160 -20.18 -2.05 1.05
N LEU A 161 -19.80 -3.29 1.31
CA LEU A 161 -18.72 -3.95 0.59
C LEU A 161 -19.02 -3.94 -0.91
N TRP A 162 -18.08 -3.46 -1.73
CA TRP A 162 -18.19 -3.57 -3.19
C TRP A 162 -18.25 -5.04 -3.63
N ALA A 163 -17.37 -5.88 -3.09
CA ALA A 163 -17.34 -7.31 -3.33
C ALA A 163 -18.19 -8.05 -2.30
N GLN A 164 -18.85 -9.12 -2.74
CA GLN A 164 -19.68 -9.94 -1.86
C GLN A 164 -18.90 -11.12 -1.29
N PRO A 165 -19.24 -11.64 -0.09
CA PRO A 165 -18.71 -12.91 0.38
C PRO A 165 -18.84 -14.01 -0.70
N GLY A 166 -17.75 -14.72 -1.00
CA GLY A 166 -17.67 -15.69 -2.11
C GLY A 166 -17.12 -15.13 -3.43
N ASP A 167 -16.90 -13.81 -3.53
CA ASP A 167 -16.12 -13.26 -4.65
C ASP A 167 -14.65 -13.73 -4.60
N GLU A 168 -14.04 -13.93 -5.77
CA GLU A 168 -12.67 -14.46 -5.93
C GLU A 168 -11.63 -13.73 -5.07
N ILE A 169 -11.78 -12.42 -4.86
CA ILE A 169 -10.86 -11.59 -4.06
C ILE A 169 -10.73 -12.08 -2.61
N PHE A 170 -11.78 -12.67 -2.03
CA PHE A 170 -11.75 -13.23 -0.68
C PHE A 170 -11.31 -14.70 -0.67
N GLU A 171 -11.27 -15.35 -1.83
CA GLU A 171 -10.93 -16.76 -1.99
C GLU A 171 -9.47 -17.02 -2.34
N LYS A 172 -8.87 -16.11 -3.11
CA LYS A 172 -7.55 -16.27 -3.68
C LYS A 172 -6.44 -15.86 -2.72
N GLU A 173 -5.42 -16.72 -2.57
CA GLU A 173 -4.18 -16.32 -1.91
C GLU A 173 -3.41 -15.33 -2.79
N ILE A 174 -3.11 -14.19 -2.20
CA ILE A 174 -2.41 -13.06 -2.78
C ILE A 174 -0.96 -13.12 -2.33
N HIS A 175 -0.05 -13.20 -3.30
CA HIS A 175 1.38 -13.04 -3.08
C HIS A 175 1.78 -11.60 -3.36
N PHE A 176 2.61 -11.03 -2.51
CA PHE A 176 3.03 -9.64 -2.65
C PHE A 176 4.50 -9.42 -2.32
N VAL A 177 5.05 -8.34 -2.86
CA VAL A 177 6.43 -7.87 -2.64
C VAL A 177 6.42 -6.39 -2.32
N VAL A 178 7.25 -5.99 -1.35
CA VAL A 178 7.41 -4.60 -0.92
C VAL A 178 8.42 -3.91 -1.82
N ALA A 179 7.95 -2.94 -2.59
CA ALA A 179 8.76 -2.12 -3.49
C ALA A 179 8.75 -0.63 -3.13
N ASP A 180 7.92 -0.24 -2.17
CA ASP A 180 7.70 1.16 -1.85
C ASP A 180 7.48 1.37 -0.35
N SER A 181 7.40 2.63 0.06
CA SER A 181 7.11 3.02 1.44
C SER A 181 5.88 3.92 1.51
N CYS A 182 5.00 3.68 2.49
CA CYS A 182 3.92 4.59 2.84
C CYS A 182 4.37 5.45 4.03
N PRO A 183 4.81 6.70 3.80
CA PRO A 183 5.22 7.59 4.89
C PRO A 183 4.03 7.94 5.77
N HIS A 184 4.25 8.11 7.06
CA HIS A 184 3.19 8.54 7.99
C HIS A 184 2.64 9.91 7.62
N ARG A 185 3.54 10.85 7.27
CA ARG A 185 3.16 12.22 6.90
C ARG A 185 2.33 12.20 5.61
N GLY A 186 1.10 12.70 5.69
CA GLY A 186 0.11 12.68 4.61
C GLY A 186 -0.73 11.40 4.55
N ASN A 187 -0.38 10.36 5.32
CA ASN A 187 -1.13 9.09 5.40
C ASN A 187 -1.42 8.72 6.86
N GLU A 188 -1.63 9.71 7.73
CA GLU A 188 -1.68 9.54 9.18
C GLU A 188 -2.79 8.57 9.63
N ALA A 189 -3.88 8.50 8.87
CA ALA A 189 -5.00 7.61 9.15
C ALA A 189 -4.66 6.12 8.93
N TRP A 190 -3.71 5.83 8.05
CA TRP A 190 -3.45 4.48 7.53
C TRP A 190 -2.11 3.92 7.96
N CYS A 191 -1.06 4.74 7.91
CA CYS A 191 0.33 4.31 8.04
C CYS A 191 0.89 4.77 9.39
N PRO A 192 1.03 3.88 10.40
CA PRO A 192 1.58 4.25 11.69
C PRO A 192 3.03 4.74 11.54
N GLN A 193 3.42 5.71 12.37
CA GLN A 193 4.76 6.29 12.35
C GLN A 193 5.81 5.36 12.97
N HIS A 194 5.44 4.59 13.99
CA HIS A 194 6.38 3.83 14.81
C HIS A 194 5.91 2.39 15.03
N ALA A 195 6.86 1.46 15.11
CA ALA A 195 6.58 0.06 15.40
C ALA A 195 5.86 -0.10 16.75
N GLY A 196 4.77 -0.85 16.75
CA GLY A 196 3.86 -1.03 17.88
C GLY A 196 2.73 0.00 17.92
N GLY A 197 2.81 1.07 17.14
CA GLY A 197 1.73 2.02 16.94
C GLY A 197 0.60 1.43 16.10
N GLU A 198 -0.61 1.94 16.32
CA GLU A 198 -1.81 1.60 15.56
C GLU A 198 -2.19 2.78 14.67
N ASN A 199 -2.81 2.47 13.54
CA ASN A 199 -3.43 3.48 12.70
C ASN A 199 -4.80 3.89 13.26
N HIS A 200 -5.53 4.76 12.55
CA HIS A 200 -6.85 5.24 12.99
C HIS A 200 -7.88 4.12 13.19
N PHE A 201 -7.63 2.95 12.61
CA PHE A 201 -8.52 1.79 12.62
C PHE A 201 -8.06 0.70 13.60
N GLY A 202 -7.12 1.00 14.51
CA GLY A 202 -6.62 0.07 15.53
C GLY A 202 -5.71 -1.03 14.98
N ILE A 203 -5.21 -0.89 13.74
CA ILE A 203 -4.37 -1.91 13.10
C ILE A 203 -2.91 -1.44 13.02
N LYS A 204 -2.00 -2.35 13.35
CA LYS A 204 -0.55 -2.08 13.49
C LYS A 204 0.26 -2.22 12.20
N ASN A 205 -0.35 -2.76 11.16
CA ASN A 205 0.27 -3.03 9.87
C ASN A 205 -0.63 -2.46 8.77
N HIS A 206 -0.01 -1.99 7.70
CA HIS A 206 -0.71 -1.43 6.56
C HIS A 206 0.05 -1.69 5.27
N PHE A 207 -0.69 -2.05 4.22
CA PHE A 207 -0.17 -2.23 2.87
C PHE A 207 -0.95 -1.37 1.88
N ASP A 208 -0.24 -0.49 1.17
CA ASP A 208 -0.79 0.29 0.09
C ASP A 208 -0.47 -0.39 -1.24
N PHE A 209 -1.47 -0.84 -1.99
CA PHE A 209 -1.26 -1.65 -3.21
C PHE A 209 -1.07 -0.75 -4.43
N ALA A 210 0.02 -0.97 -5.17
CA ALA A 210 0.24 -0.33 -6.47
C ALA A 210 -0.74 -0.91 -7.51
N ASN A 211 -0.84 -2.23 -7.53
CA ASN A 211 -1.64 -3.02 -8.47
C ASN A 211 -2.54 -3.99 -7.72
N PRO A 212 -3.57 -3.53 -7.00
CA PRO A 212 -4.47 -4.44 -6.28
C PRO A 212 -5.28 -5.34 -7.21
N PRO A 213 -5.79 -6.48 -6.73
CA PRO A 213 -6.65 -7.34 -7.54
C PRO A 213 -7.98 -6.67 -7.92
N ASN A 214 -8.69 -7.27 -8.88
CA ASN A 214 -10.02 -6.82 -9.29
C ASN A 214 -11.00 -6.84 -8.09
N LYS A 215 -11.96 -5.89 -8.07
CA LYS A 215 -12.94 -5.66 -6.99
C LYS A 215 -12.35 -5.26 -5.62
N PHE A 216 -11.10 -4.84 -5.58
CA PHE A 216 -10.46 -4.35 -4.36
C PHE A 216 -11.09 -3.05 -3.85
N ASP A 217 -11.29 -2.98 -2.53
CA ASP A 217 -11.93 -1.86 -1.84
C ASP A 217 -11.46 -1.76 -0.37
N ASN A 218 -10.15 -1.56 -0.17
CA ASN A 218 -9.52 -1.29 1.14
C ASN A 218 -9.88 -2.30 2.25
N TYR A 219 -10.11 -3.56 1.88
CA TYR A 219 -10.45 -4.62 2.83
C TYR A 219 -9.34 -4.88 3.84
N TYR A 220 -9.70 -5.43 4.99
CA TYR A 220 -8.70 -6.01 5.87
C TYR A 220 -7.99 -7.17 5.17
N PHE A 221 -6.71 -7.35 5.48
CA PHE A 221 -5.86 -8.35 4.87
C PHE A 221 -5.21 -9.22 5.94
N ALA A 222 -5.52 -10.52 5.91
CA ALA A 222 -4.89 -11.53 6.74
C ALA A 222 -3.64 -12.05 6.01
N TRP A 223 -2.47 -12.01 6.65
CA TRP A 223 -1.22 -12.30 5.95
C TRP A 223 -0.12 -12.88 6.84
N SER A 224 0.90 -13.43 6.17
CA SER A 224 2.14 -13.91 6.77
C SER A 224 3.33 -13.48 5.93
N LYS A 225 4.43 -13.10 6.59
CA LYS A 225 5.71 -12.88 5.92
C LYS A 225 6.27 -14.20 5.40
N VAL A 226 6.85 -14.19 4.21
CA VAL A 226 7.46 -15.38 3.60
C VAL A 226 8.79 -15.03 2.96
N LYS A 227 9.61 -16.04 2.71
CA LYS A 227 10.83 -15.85 1.92
C LYS A 227 10.44 -15.49 0.49
N CYS A 228 11.03 -14.43 -0.06
CA CYS A 228 10.83 -14.12 -1.46
C CYS A 228 11.35 -15.24 -2.37
N PRO A 229 10.59 -15.62 -3.40
CA PRO A 229 11.10 -16.46 -4.48
C PRO A 229 12.33 -15.83 -5.13
N ARG A 230 13.25 -16.67 -5.62
CA ARG A 230 14.50 -16.22 -6.25
C ARG A 230 14.24 -15.31 -7.46
N GLU A 231 13.23 -15.64 -8.26
CA GLU A 231 12.84 -14.85 -9.43
C GLU A 231 12.42 -13.42 -9.07
N VAL A 232 11.70 -13.25 -7.96
CA VAL A 232 11.28 -11.93 -7.46
C VAL A 232 12.51 -11.13 -7.04
N GLN A 233 13.44 -11.76 -6.32
CA GLN A 233 14.68 -11.10 -5.90
C GLN A 233 15.52 -10.65 -7.09
N GLN A 234 15.69 -11.52 -8.09
CA GLN A 234 16.45 -11.22 -9.31
C GLN A 234 15.85 -10.03 -10.07
N HIS A 235 14.52 -10.04 -10.30
CA HIS A 235 13.87 -8.93 -10.98
C HIS A 235 13.91 -7.63 -10.20
N PHE A 236 13.86 -7.70 -8.87
CA PHE A 236 14.01 -6.53 -8.04
C PHE A 236 15.40 -5.91 -8.19
N ASP A 237 16.45 -6.73 -8.18
CA ASP A 237 17.83 -6.28 -8.39
C ASP A 237 18.02 -5.69 -9.80
N ASP A 238 17.45 -6.32 -10.84
CA ASP A 238 17.52 -5.83 -12.23
C ASP A 238 16.82 -4.48 -12.44
N LEU A 239 15.72 -4.25 -11.72
CA LEU A 239 14.89 -3.05 -11.85
C LEU A 239 15.29 -1.94 -10.86
N SER A 240 16.02 -2.28 -9.80
CA SER A 240 16.50 -1.31 -8.83
C SER A 240 17.72 -0.57 -9.38
N GLN A 241 17.67 0.76 -9.32
CA GLN A 241 18.78 1.66 -9.61
C GLN A 241 19.34 2.29 -8.33
N CYS A 242 19.23 1.59 -7.18
CA CYS A 242 20.15 1.82 -6.06
C CYS A 242 21.57 1.45 -6.58
#